data_AF-A0A0Q7VVD1-F1
#
_entry.id   AF-A0A0Q7VVD1-F1
#
_cell.length_a   1.000
_cell.length_b   1.000
_cell.length_c   1.000
_cell.angle_alpha   90.00
_cell.angle_beta   90.00
_cell.angle_gamma   90.00
#
_symmetry.space_group_name_H-M   'P 1'
#
loop_
_entity.id
_entity.type
_entity.pdbx_description
1 polymer ?
#
loop_
_entity_poly.entity_id
_entity_poly.type
_entity_poly.pdbx_seq_one_letter_code
_entity_poly.pdbx_strand_id
1 'polypeptide(L)'
;MYTPRREHADQTTEVELVIKRKRRKPLKFKIALAKIEEIARHVGDDIEDALLNMSVMEAGNDLINAAPERTYPGAKSYSAIQHALTISVLLTVARLFDQDGPHRDPNKSDKASLPNLIRLLSQKRCAEEFARRARSWIPHMPDISDSQEAACREALSGAISSYRTFRKSTSYRNALKRVRELRDREIAHSLTRPPREALPIYRELFDLLKISKSIVRLARFAIEGSNFDYDDVERIMRNDGDRFWRMALLGRRSENTSDPQLDQDAH
;
A
#
# COMPACT_ATOMS: atom_id res chain seq x y z
N MET A 1 -72.06 -22.67 -21.88
CA MET A 1 -71.84 -21.54 -22.80
C MET A 1 -70.36 -21.45 -23.11
N TYR A 2 -70.04 -21.38 -24.39
CA TYR A 2 -68.72 -21.51 -25.01
C TYR A 2 -68.25 -20.14 -25.53
N THR A 3 -66.93 -20.04 -25.79
CA THR A 3 -66.13 -18.93 -26.39
C THR A 3 -65.57 -17.83 -25.46
N PRO A 4 -64.39 -17.25 -25.78
CA PRO A 4 -63.19 -17.89 -26.32
C PRO A 4 -61.85 -17.39 -25.73
N ARG A 5 -60.82 -18.20 -25.99
CA ARG A 5 -59.38 -17.92 -26.00
C ARG A 5 -59.06 -16.53 -26.59
N ARG A 6 -58.23 -15.73 -25.89
CA ARG A 6 -57.46 -14.64 -26.51
C ARG A 6 -55.99 -15.03 -26.54
N GLU A 7 -55.56 -15.46 -27.72
CA GLU A 7 -54.17 -15.44 -28.18
C GLU A 7 -53.89 -14.03 -28.70
N HIS A 8 -52.95 -13.32 -28.07
CA HIS A 8 -52.12 -12.27 -28.66
C HIS A 8 -50.81 -12.35 -27.88
N ALA A 9 -49.77 -13.01 -28.41
CA ALA A 9 -48.87 -12.48 -29.44
C ALA A 9 -48.33 -11.11 -29.02
N ASP A 10 -47.31 -11.11 -28.16
CA ASP A 10 -46.24 -10.13 -28.28
C ASP A 10 -44.90 -10.81 -28.03
N GLN A 11 -44.32 -11.30 -29.12
CA GLN A 11 -42.96 -11.77 -29.19
C GLN A 11 -42.04 -10.55 -29.19
N THR A 12 -41.82 -9.94 -28.02
CA THR A 12 -40.62 -9.14 -27.80
C THR A 12 -39.43 -10.08 -27.82
N THR A 13 -38.93 -10.30 -29.03
CA THR A 13 -37.64 -10.94 -29.28
C THR A 13 -36.59 -9.95 -28.80
N GLU A 14 -36.26 -10.00 -27.50
CA GLU A 14 -35.06 -9.38 -26.97
C GLU A 14 -33.87 -10.05 -27.67
N VAL A 15 -33.38 -9.38 -28.71
CA VAL A 15 -32.08 -9.65 -29.30
C VAL A 15 -31.06 -9.26 -28.23
N GLU A 16 -30.77 -10.19 -27.34
CA GLU A 16 -29.69 -10.07 -26.37
C GLU A 16 -28.37 -10.08 -27.16
N LEU A 17 -27.93 -8.89 -27.56
CA LEU A 17 -26.63 -8.65 -28.15
C LEU A 17 -25.57 -9.04 -27.11
N VAL A 18 -25.15 -10.30 -27.16
CA VAL A 18 -23.95 -10.77 -26.46
C VAL A 18 -22.77 -10.06 -27.11
N ILE A 19 -22.44 -8.87 -26.58
CA ILE A 19 -21.22 -8.14 -26.94
C ILE A 19 -20.05 -9.01 -26.47
N LYS A 20 -19.54 -9.84 -27.38
CA LYS A 20 -18.29 -10.59 -27.18
C LYS A 20 -17.18 -9.58 -26.96
N ARG A 21 -16.86 -9.31 -25.69
CA ARG A 21 -15.73 -8.44 -25.29
C ARG A 21 -14.47 -8.97 -25.97
N LYS A 22 -13.94 -8.23 -26.94
CA LYS A 22 -12.66 -8.54 -27.60
C LYS A 22 -11.60 -8.82 -26.52
N ARG A 23 -10.93 -9.96 -26.60
CA ARG A 23 -9.81 -10.30 -25.71
C ARG A 23 -8.78 -9.17 -25.81
N ARG A 24 -8.53 -8.50 -24.68
CA ARG A 24 -7.63 -7.35 -24.59
C ARG A 24 -6.22 -7.79 -24.95
N LYS A 25 -5.51 -7.01 -25.77
CA LYS A 25 -4.11 -7.32 -26.13
C LYS A 25 -3.22 -7.12 -24.89
N PRO A 26 -2.34 -8.08 -24.57
CA PRO A 26 -1.40 -7.92 -23.47
C PRO A 26 -0.37 -6.82 -23.79
N LEU A 27 0.16 -6.14 -22.76
CA LEU A 27 1.29 -5.23 -22.92
C LEU A 27 2.46 -5.93 -23.59
N LYS A 28 3.28 -5.18 -24.35
CA LYS A 28 4.56 -5.69 -24.84
C LYS A 28 5.39 -6.16 -23.64
N PHE A 29 6.09 -7.28 -23.79
CA PHE A 29 6.77 -7.96 -22.69
C PHE A 29 7.77 -7.06 -21.94
N LYS A 30 8.69 -6.41 -22.65
CA LYS A 30 9.65 -5.46 -22.06
C LYS A 30 8.97 -4.31 -21.30
N ILE A 31 7.89 -3.76 -21.84
CA ILE A 31 7.11 -2.69 -21.20
C ILE A 31 6.45 -3.20 -19.92
N ALA A 32 5.96 -4.44 -19.92
CA ALA A 32 5.33 -5.02 -18.73
C ALA A 32 6.34 -5.20 -17.59
N LEU A 33 7.57 -5.61 -17.87
CA LEU A 33 8.64 -5.78 -16.86
C LEU A 33 9.08 -4.45 -16.28
N ALA A 34 9.41 -3.47 -17.14
CA ALA A 34 9.79 -2.13 -16.69
C ALA A 34 8.70 -1.49 -15.82
N LYS A 35 7.43 -1.70 -16.19
CA LYS A 35 6.29 -1.22 -15.42
C LYS A 35 6.13 -1.93 -14.08
N ILE A 36 6.49 -3.22 -13.97
CA ILE A 36 6.47 -3.93 -12.68
C ILE A 36 7.52 -3.33 -11.75
N GLU A 37 8.74 -3.14 -12.24
CA GLU A 37 9.85 -2.55 -11.47
C GLU A 37 9.51 -1.13 -11.01
N GLU A 38 8.98 -0.29 -11.91
CA GLU A 38 8.55 1.07 -11.60
C GLU A 38 7.44 1.12 -10.54
N ILE A 39 6.40 0.29 -10.70
CA ILE A 39 5.32 0.22 -9.71
C ILE A 39 5.83 -0.28 -8.37
N ALA A 40 6.68 -1.31 -8.35
CA ALA A 40 7.22 -1.89 -7.11
C ALA A 40 8.04 -0.87 -6.33
N ARG A 41 8.87 -0.07 -7.02
CA ARG A 41 9.62 1.02 -6.40
C ARG A 41 8.69 2.07 -5.79
N HIS A 42 7.78 2.63 -6.59
CA HIS A 42 6.86 3.68 -6.10
C HIS A 42 5.98 3.21 -4.93
N VAL A 43 5.49 1.97 -5.00
CA VAL A 43 4.71 1.37 -3.92
C VAL A 43 5.58 1.11 -2.69
N GLY A 44 6.87 0.80 -2.86
CA GLY A 44 7.85 0.71 -1.79
C GLY A 44 8.05 2.06 -1.09
N ASP A 45 8.31 3.10 -1.87
CA ASP A 45 8.46 4.48 -1.39
C ASP A 45 7.22 4.93 -0.59
N ASP A 46 6.01 4.68 -1.13
CA ASP A 46 4.74 4.95 -0.45
C ASP A 46 4.62 4.21 0.91
N ILE A 47 5.11 2.98 1.00
CA ILE A 47 5.07 2.23 2.27
C ILE A 47 6.02 2.84 3.29
N GLU A 48 7.23 3.21 2.87
CA GLU A 48 8.21 3.84 3.76
C GLU A 48 7.69 5.17 4.32
N ASP A 49 7.09 6.01 3.46
CA ASP A 49 6.45 7.27 3.88
C ASP A 49 5.29 7.04 4.86
N ALA A 50 4.46 6.02 4.62
CA ALA A 50 3.36 5.68 5.51
C ALA A 50 3.86 5.14 6.86
N LEU A 51 4.90 4.31 6.86
CA LEU A 51 5.54 3.78 8.07
C LEU A 51 6.18 4.90 8.90
N LEU A 52 6.83 5.86 8.26
CA LEU A 52 7.38 7.04 8.93
C LEU A 52 6.28 7.80 9.67
N ASN A 53 5.23 8.16 8.94
CA ASN A 53 4.12 8.92 9.50
C ASN A 53 3.46 8.18 10.67
N MET A 54 3.21 6.86 10.53
CA MET A 54 2.66 6.07 11.63
C MET A 54 3.62 5.97 12.83
N SER A 55 4.90 5.73 12.60
CA SER A 55 5.91 5.59 13.66
C SER A 55 6.02 6.88 14.47
N VAL A 56 6.00 8.03 13.81
CA VAL A 56 5.98 9.35 14.47
C VAL A 56 4.69 9.52 15.26
N MET A 57 3.54 9.16 14.70
CA MET A 57 2.26 9.26 15.41
C MET A 57 2.23 8.41 16.69
N GLU A 58 2.63 7.14 16.59
CA GLU A 58 2.66 6.21 17.72
C GLU A 58 3.63 6.66 18.81
N ALA A 59 4.84 7.10 18.43
CA ALA A 59 5.80 7.63 19.40
C ALA A 59 5.25 8.82 20.20
N GLY A 60 4.51 9.71 19.53
CA GLY A 60 3.84 10.83 20.20
C GLY A 60 2.73 10.38 21.15
N ASN A 61 1.92 9.41 20.72
CA ASN A 61 0.83 8.87 21.52
C ASN A 61 1.36 8.13 22.76
N ASP A 62 2.41 7.33 22.61
CA ASP A 62 3.08 6.64 23.72
C ASP A 62 3.60 7.63 24.76
N LEU A 63 4.21 8.74 24.32
CA LEU A 63 4.75 9.76 25.21
C LEU A 63 3.64 10.42 26.04
N ILE A 64 2.51 10.75 25.42
CA ILE A 64 1.36 11.34 26.12
C ILE A 64 0.72 10.33 27.07
N ASN A 65 0.51 9.10 26.61
CA ASN A 65 -0.13 8.03 27.39
C ASN A 65 0.73 7.58 28.58
N ALA A 66 2.06 7.74 28.52
CA ALA A 66 2.95 7.42 29.63
C ALA A 66 2.80 8.38 30.84
N ALA A 67 2.22 9.57 30.64
CA ALA A 67 1.96 10.52 31.71
C ALA A 67 0.62 11.27 31.47
N PRO A 68 -0.52 10.59 31.68
CA PRO A 68 -1.84 11.13 31.31
C PRO A 68 -2.25 12.34 32.15
N GLU A 69 -1.79 12.43 33.40
CA GLU A 69 -2.07 13.55 34.31
C GLU A 69 -1.22 14.80 34.01
N ARG A 70 -0.24 14.71 33.10
CA ARG A 70 0.64 15.82 32.75
C ARG A 70 -0.07 16.78 31.81
N THR A 71 -0.02 18.07 32.12
CA THR A 71 -0.45 19.11 31.19
C THR A 71 0.65 19.35 30.15
N TYR A 72 0.32 19.16 28.87
CA TYR A 72 1.22 19.43 27.76
C TYR A 72 0.91 20.80 27.13
N PRO A 73 1.83 21.79 27.19
CA PRO A 73 1.65 23.01 26.43
C PRO A 73 1.62 22.67 24.92
N GLY A 74 0.74 23.31 24.16
CA GLY A 74 0.64 23.07 22.72
C GLY A 74 -0.18 21.85 22.30
N ALA A 75 -1.09 21.34 23.15
CA ALA A 75 -2.00 20.23 22.81
C ALA A 75 -2.74 20.42 21.46
N LYS A 76 -3.14 21.66 21.13
CA LYS A 76 -3.75 21.99 19.82
C LYS A 76 -2.80 21.72 18.65
N SER A 77 -1.53 22.10 18.78
CA SER A 77 -0.51 21.88 17.76
C SER A 77 -0.19 20.40 17.61
N TYR A 78 -0.09 19.67 18.72
CA TYR A 78 0.04 18.21 18.71
C TYR A 78 -1.11 17.55 17.95
N SER A 79 -2.36 17.87 18.30
CA SER A 79 -3.55 17.33 17.62
C SER A 79 -3.56 17.68 16.13
N ALA A 80 -3.13 18.89 15.75
CA ALA A 80 -3.03 19.29 14.35
C ALA A 80 -2.00 18.46 13.59
N ILE A 81 -0.82 18.22 14.18
CA ILE A 81 0.22 17.36 13.58
C ILE A 81 -0.29 15.92 13.44
N GLN A 82 -0.87 15.34 14.51
CA GLN A 82 -1.45 13.99 14.47
C GLN A 82 -2.52 13.86 13.39
N HIS A 83 -3.38 14.87 13.24
CA HIS A 83 -4.40 14.88 12.21
C HIS A 83 -3.79 14.93 10.80
N ALA A 84 -2.79 15.79 10.58
CA ALA A 84 -2.08 15.87 9.30
C ALA A 84 -1.38 14.55 8.93
N LEU A 85 -0.71 13.91 9.89
CA LEU A 85 -0.07 12.60 9.71
C LEU A 85 -1.11 11.52 9.38
N THR A 86 -2.26 11.53 10.08
CA THR A 86 -3.38 10.59 9.81
C THR A 86 -3.87 10.73 8.37
N ILE A 87 -4.10 11.96 7.91
CA ILE A 87 -4.53 12.23 6.53
C ILE A 87 -3.48 11.72 5.55
N SER A 88 -2.19 12.01 5.79
CA SER A 88 -1.10 11.53 4.93
C SER A 88 -1.08 10.00 4.78
N VAL A 89 -1.18 9.27 5.89
CA VAL A 89 -1.26 7.80 5.89
C VAL A 89 -2.49 7.33 5.13
N LEU A 90 -3.66 7.95 5.38
CA LEU A 90 -4.90 7.59 4.71
C LEU A 90 -4.79 7.71 3.19
N LEU A 91 -4.23 8.82 2.69
CA LEU A 91 -4.07 9.06 1.27
C LEU A 91 -3.12 8.06 0.64
N THR A 92 -2.02 7.78 1.33
CA THR A 92 -1.03 6.82 0.88
C THR A 92 -1.64 5.43 0.77
N VAL A 93 -2.35 4.97 1.81
CA VAL A 93 -3.12 3.71 1.79
C VAL A 93 -4.17 3.73 0.67
N ALA A 94 -4.88 4.83 0.46
CA ALA A 94 -5.86 4.93 -0.63
C ALA A 94 -5.21 4.76 -2.01
N ARG A 95 -4.03 5.35 -2.25
CA ARG A 95 -3.25 5.22 -3.50
C ARG A 95 -2.73 3.79 -3.69
N LEU A 96 -2.18 3.17 -2.65
CA LEU A 96 -1.67 1.80 -2.67
C LEU A 96 -2.71 0.79 -3.17
N PHE A 97 -3.99 1.04 -2.88
CA PHE A 97 -5.10 0.19 -3.30
C PHE A 97 -5.94 0.78 -4.44
N ASP A 98 -5.48 1.83 -5.09
CA ASP A 98 -6.25 2.47 -6.15
C ASP A 98 -6.33 1.55 -7.39
N GLN A 99 -7.51 1.52 -8.00
CA GLN A 99 -7.77 0.71 -9.17
C GLN A 99 -8.56 1.54 -10.18
N ASP A 100 -8.26 1.36 -11.47
CA ASP A 100 -9.09 1.93 -12.50
C ASP A 100 -10.51 1.33 -12.48
N GLY A 101 -11.48 2.15 -12.86
CA GLY A 101 -12.87 1.73 -13.00
C GLY A 101 -13.02 0.57 -14.00
N PRO A 102 -14.13 -0.18 -13.93
CA PRO A 102 -14.34 -1.41 -14.69
C PRO A 102 -14.28 -1.23 -16.22
N HIS A 103 -14.53 0.00 -16.69
CA HIS A 103 -14.58 0.34 -18.11
C HIS A 103 -13.21 0.77 -18.70
N ARG A 104 -12.23 1.12 -17.87
CA ARG A 104 -10.89 1.53 -18.35
C ARG A 104 -10.02 0.29 -18.59
N ASP A 105 -9.16 0.37 -19.60
CA ASP A 105 -8.21 -0.70 -19.90
C ASP A 105 -7.09 -0.72 -18.83
N PRO A 106 -6.90 -1.80 -18.06
CA PRO A 106 -5.85 -1.90 -17.06
C PRO A 106 -4.44 -1.72 -17.63
N ASN A 107 -4.25 -1.99 -18.92
CA ASN A 107 -2.96 -1.78 -19.58
C ASN A 107 -2.64 -0.29 -19.81
N LYS A 108 -3.68 0.57 -19.81
CA LYS A 108 -3.57 2.04 -19.87
C LYS A 108 -3.61 2.70 -18.49
N SER A 109 -3.58 1.90 -17.42
CA SER A 109 -3.51 2.43 -16.05
C SER A 109 -2.14 3.03 -15.80
N ASP A 110 -2.09 4.27 -15.35
CA ASP A 110 -0.90 4.99 -14.90
C ASP A 110 -0.69 4.89 -13.38
N LYS A 111 -1.54 4.13 -12.69
CA LYS A 111 -1.53 4.00 -11.23
C LYS A 111 -0.45 3.03 -10.76
N ALA A 112 0.47 3.50 -9.92
CA ALA A 112 1.36 2.66 -9.13
C ALA A 112 0.61 2.14 -7.89
N SER A 113 0.06 0.93 -7.98
CA SER A 113 -0.77 0.36 -6.93
C SER A 113 -0.63 -1.16 -6.85
N LEU A 114 -0.93 -1.73 -5.67
CA LEU A 114 -0.92 -3.17 -5.43
C LEU A 114 -1.80 -3.96 -6.40
N PRO A 115 -3.06 -3.56 -6.71
CA PRO A 115 -3.85 -4.24 -7.73
C PRO A 115 -3.14 -4.35 -9.08
N ASN A 116 -2.47 -3.28 -9.52
CA ASN A 116 -1.77 -3.25 -10.80
C ASN A 116 -0.49 -4.08 -10.77
N LEU A 117 0.30 -3.96 -9.70
CA LEU A 117 1.49 -4.77 -9.48
C LEU A 117 1.17 -6.26 -9.53
N ILE A 118 0.21 -6.69 -8.70
CA ILE A 118 -0.18 -8.10 -8.59
C ILE A 118 -0.77 -8.63 -9.89
N ARG A 119 -1.54 -7.82 -10.63
CA ARG A 119 -2.06 -8.20 -11.95
C ARG A 119 -0.93 -8.48 -12.94
N LEU A 120 0.13 -7.67 -12.94
CA LEU A 120 1.26 -7.84 -13.84
C LEU A 120 2.15 -9.02 -13.40
N LEU A 121 2.43 -9.16 -12.10
CA LEU A 121 3.17 -10.30 -11.53
C LEU A 121 2.44 -11.63 -11.74
N SER A 122 1.10 -11.64 -11.74
CA SER A 122 0.29 -12.83 -12.02
C SER A 122 0.42 -13.33 -13.47
N GLN A 123 1.08 -12.59 -14.37
CA GLN A 123 1.31 -13.05 -15.74
C GLN A 123 2.46 -14.05 -15.75
N LYS A 124 2.20 -15.29 -16.17
CA LYS A 124 3.19 -16.37 -16.25
C LYS A 124 4.50 -15.93 -16.92
N ARG A 125 4.43 -15.23 -18.06
CA ARG A 125 5.60 -14.71 -18.78
C ARG A 125 6.48 -13.77 -17.93
N CYS A 126 5.88 -12.92 -17.09
CA CYS A 126 6.63 -11.99 -16.25
C CYS A 126 7.24 -12.72 -15.05
N ALA A 127 6.45 -13.60 -14.43
CA ALA A 127 6.92 -14.43 -13.33
C ALA A 127 8.10 -15.33 -13.72
N GLU A 128 8.03 -15.97 -14.91
CA GLU A 128 9.12 -16.80 -15.45
C GLU A 128 10.38 -15.98 -15.71
N GLU A 129 10.24 -14.76 -16.17
CA GLU A 129 11.39 -13.89 -16.43
C GLU A 129 12.07 -13.43 -15.14
N PHE A 130 11.31 -13.06 -14.10
CA PHE A 130 11.91 -12.75 -12.80
C PHE A 130 12.57 -13.98 -12.18
N ALA A 131 11.95 -15.16 -12.28
CA ALA A 131 12.56 -16.42 -11.84
C ALA A 131 13.87 -16.71 -12.60
N ARG A 132 13.90 -16.48 -13.92
CA ARG A 132 15.11 -16.63 -14.74
C ARG A 132 16.21 -15.64 -14.33
N ARG A 133 15.85 -14.38 -14.06
CA ARG A 133 16.81 -13.35 -13.57
C ARG A 133 17.33 -13.68 -12.17
N ALA A 134 16.50 -14.29 -11.32
CA ALA A 134 16.87 -14.65 -9.96
C ALA A 134 18.06 -15.59 -9.89
N ARG A 135 18.22 -16.48 -10.88
CA ARG A 135 19.41 -17.35 -11.04
C ARG A 135 20.74 -16.60 -11.09
N SER A 136 20.70 -15.29 -11.35
CA SER A 136 21.87 -14.41 -11.46
C SER A 136 21.93 -13.34 -10.36
N TRP A 137 21.15 -13.48 -9.28
CA TRP A 137 21.22 -12.55 -8.14
C TRP A 137 22.59 -12.53 -7.48
N ILE A 138 23.27 -13.68 -7.41
CA ILE A 138 24.64 -13.80 -6.89
C ILE A 138 25.51 -14.47 -7.96
N PRO A 139 26.08 -13.69 -8.91
CA PRO A 139 26.79 -14.24 -10.07
C PRO A 139 28.01 -15.10 -9.72
N HIS A 140 28.62 -14.87 -8.56
CA HIS A 140 29.80 -15.60 -8.09
C HIS A 140 29.48 -16.90 -7.34
N MET A 141 28.20 -17.26 -7.20
CA MET A 141 27.75 -18.51 -6.57
C MET A 141 26.73 -19.24 -7.48
N PRO A 142 27.17 -19.84 -8.59
CA PRO A 142 26.27 -20.50 -9.54
C PRO A 142 25.56 -21.72 -8.94
N ASP A 143 26.17 -22.38 -7.96
CA ASP A 143 25.65 -23.60 -7.31
C ASP A 143 24.33 -23.37 -6.57
N ILE A 144 24.02 -22.13 -6.19
CA ILE A 144 22.76 -21.77 -5.52
C ILE A 144 21.72 -21.15 -6.48
N SER A 145 21.99 -21.11 -7.78
CA SER A 145 21.08 -20.47 -8.76
C SER A 145 19.69 -21.09 -8.80
N ASP A 146 19.57 -22.41 -8.62
CA ASP A 146 18.28 -23.11 -8.52
C ASP A 146 17.54 -22.73 -7.22
N SER A 147 18.27 -22.56 -6.11
CA SER A 147 17.70 -22.09 -4.84
C SER A 147 17.19 -20.66 -4.95
N GLN A 148 17.92 -19.78 -5.64
CA GLN A 148 17.50 -18.39 -5.90
C GLN A 148 16.24 -18.34 -6.76
N GLU A 149 16.18 -19.15 -7.81
CA GLU A 149 14.98 -19.28 -8.64
C GLU A 149 13.77 -19.75 -7.82
N ALA A 150 13.95 -20.77 -6.97
CA ALA A 150 12.90 -21.27 -6.10
C ALA A 150 12.41 -20.21 -5.11
N ALA A 151 13.33 -19.47 -4.48
CA ALA A 151 13.01 -18.38 -3.55
C ALA A 151 12.23 -17.25 -4.24
N CYS A 152 12.61 -16.87 -5.47
CA CYS A 152 11.87 -15.89 -6.27
C CYS A 152 10.43 -16.37 -6.56
N ARG A 153 10.27 -17.64 -6.97
CA ARG A 153 8.95 -18.23 -7.25
C ARG A 153 8.07 -18.28 -6.01
N GLU A 154 8.63 -18.66 -4.88
CA GLU A 154 7.94 -18.67 -3.59
C GLU A 154 7.48 -17.26 -3.22
N ALA A 155 8.35 -16.26 -3.33
CA ALA A 155 8.00 -14.87 -3.01
C ALA A 155 6.93 -14.29 -3.94
N LEU A 156 6.99 -14.57 -5.25
CA LEU A 156 5.94 -14.20 -6.21
C LEU A 156 4.59 -14.83 -5.82
N SER A 157 4.60 -16.13 -5.52
CA SER A 157 3.40 -16.86 -5.10
C SER A 157 2.83 -16.30 -3.78
N GLY A 158 3.72 -16.01 -2.83
CA GLY A 158 3.40 -15.38 -1.55
C GLY A 158 2.72 -14.02 -1.74
N ALA A 159 3.33 -13.11 -2.50
CA ALA A 159 2.76 -11.78 -2.78
C ALA A 159 1.36 -11.88 -3.41
N ILE A 160 1.20 -12.74 -4.43
CA ILE A 160 -0.07 -12.94 -5.14
C ILE A 160 -1.13 -13.56 -4.22
N SER A 161 -0.77 -14.58 -3.44
CA SER A 161 -1.69 -15.27 -2.55
C SER A 161 -2.13 -14.38 -1.39
N SER A 162 -1.21 -13.66 -0.74
CA SER A 162 -1.51 -12.68 0.30
C SER A 162 -2.49 -11.61 -0.20
N TYR A 163 -2.26 -11.05 -1.40
CA TYR A 163 -3.19 -10.08 -1.99
C TYR A 163 -4.58 -10.69 -2.30
N ARG A 164 -4.63 -11.93 -2.81
CA ARG A 164 -5.90 -12.61 -3.11
C ARG A 164 -6.71 -12.91 -1.85
N THR A 165 -6.06 -13.41 -0.80
CA THR A 165 -6.68 -13.67 0.50
C THR A 165 -7.20 -12.37 1.10
N PHE A 166 -6.38 -11.32 1.08
CA PHE A 166 -6.78 -9.99 1.52
C PHE A 166 -8.03 -9.48 0.80
N ARG A 167 -8.06 -9.56 -0.54
CA ARG A 167 -9.17 -9.06 -1.35
C ARG A 167 -10.50 -9.77 -1.08
N LYS A 168 -10.47 -11.02 -0.59
CA LYS A 168 -11.68 -11.80 -0.24
C LYS A 168 -12.26 -11.43 1.13
N SER A 169 -11.46 -10.87 2.04
CA SER A 169 -11.91 -10.50 3.38
C SER A 169 -12.96 -9.40 3.35
N THR A 170 -14.09 -9.61 4.02
CA THR A 170 -15.14 -8.59 4.16
C THR A 170 -14.69 -7.40 4.99
N SER A 171 -13.94 -7.64 6.07
CA SER A 171 -13.41 -6.57 6.93
C SER A 171 -12.53 -5.61 6.12
N TYR A 172 -11.58 -6.15 5.34
CA TYR A 172 -10.67 -5.34 4.53
C TYR A 172 -11.38 -4.58 3.40
N ARG A 173 -12.38 -5.20 2.75
CA ARG A 173 -13.18 -4.51 1.74
C ARG A 173 -13.92 -3.32 2.33
N ASN A 174 -14.46 -3.45 3.54
CA ASN A 174 -15.15 -2.37 4.24
C ASN A 174 -14.18 -1.27 4.69
N ALA A 175 -13.03 -1.62 5.25
CA ALA A 175 -11.98 -0.67 5.62
C ALA A 175 -11.51 0.13 4.39
N LEU A 176 -11.21 -0.54 3.28
CA LEU A 176 -10.78 0.12 2.05
C LEU A 176 -11.89 1.00 1.44
N LYS A 177 -13.16 0.59 1.57
CA LYS A 177 -14.30 1.42 1.16
C LYS A 177 -14.34 2.74 1.95
N ARG A 178 -14.25 2.67 3.28
CA ARG A 178 -14.19 3.85 4.17
C ARG A 178 -13.01 4.77 3.85
N VAL A 179 -11.82 4.19 3.63
CA VAL A 179 -10.62 4.95 3.25
C VAL A 179 -10.84 5.73 1.94
N ARG A 180 -11.46 5.10 0.93
CA ARG A 180 -11.77 5.76 -0.34
C ARG A 180 -12.84 6.83 -0.19
N GLU A 181 -13.92 6.54 0.53
CA GLU A 181 -14.98 7.52 0.81
C GLU A 181 -14.43 8.75 1.54
N LEU A 182 -13.52 8.53 2.50
CA LEU A 182 -12.89 9.63 3.22
C LEU A 182 -11.95 10.43 2.33
N ARG A 183 -11.12 9.79 1.49
CA ARG A 183 -10.29 10.50 0.50
C ARG A 183 -11.16 11.37 -0.42
N ASP A 184 -12.24 10.80 -0.96
CA ASP A 184 -13.12 11.51 -1.90
C ASP A 184 -13.82 12.71 -1.22
N ARG A 185 -14.06 12.65 0.09
CA ARG A 185 -14.64 13.74 0.88
C ARG A 185 -13.61 14.77 1.37
N GLU A 186 -12.45 14.37 1.86
CA GLU A 186 -11.48 15.34 2.42
C GLU A 186 -10.69 16.04 1.32
N ILE A 187 -10.51 15.40 0.16
CA ILE A 187 -9.66 15.94 -0.93
C ILE A 187 -10.44 16.34 -2.16
N ALA A 188 -11.33 15.46 -2.65
CA ALA A 188 -11.94 15.69 -3.95
C ALA A 188 -13.12 16.68 -3.87
N HIS A 189 -13.86 16.66 -2.77
CA HIS A 189 -15.08 17.45 -2.64
C HIS A 189 -15.29 17.89 -1.18
N SER A 190 -15.31 19.19 -0.89
CA SER A 190 -15.81 19.71 0.40
C SER A 190 -17.33 19.49 0.52
N LEU A 191 -17.73 18.22 0.64
CA LEU A 191 -19.12 17.80 0.66
C LEU A 191 -19.76 18.30 1.94
N THR A 192 -20.87 19.02 1.80
CA THR A 192 -21.70 19.49 2.92
C THR A 192 -22.41 18.35 3.65
N ARG A 193 -22.41 17.14 3.08
CA ARG A 193 -23.05 15.96 3.67
C ARG A 193 -22.06 15.19 4.56
N PRO A 194 -22.50 14.75 5.75
CA PRO A 194 -21.69 13.86 6.58
C PRO A 194 -21.45 12.52 5.86
N PRO A 195 -20.38 11.79 6.21
CA PRO A 195 -20.06 10.53 5.57
C PRO A 195 -21.17 9.50 5.83
N ARG A 196 -21.46 8.65 4.84
CA ARG A 196 -22.51 7.62 4.95
C ARG A 196 -22.12 6.48 5.89
N GLU A 197 -20.82 6.30 6.11
CA GLU A 197 -20.22 5.34 7.05
C GLU A 197 -19.32 6.06 8.05
N ALA A 198 -19.03 5.41 9.20
CA ALA A 198 -18.06 5.92 10.16
C ALA A 198 -16.68 6.11 9.49
N LEU A 199 -15.92 7.11 9.92
CA LEU A 199 -14.54 7.33 9.46
C LEU A 199 -13.71 6.05 9.67
N PRO A 200 -12.74 5.74 8.79
CA PRO A 200 -11.84 4.61 9.03
C PRO A 200 -11.16 4.80 10.39
N ILE A 201 -11.25 3.77 11.22
CA ILE A 201 -10.63 3.77 12.53
C ILE A 201 -9.12 3.70 12.30
N TYR A 202 -8.32 4.40 13.11
CA TYR A 202 -6.85 4.37 13.05
C TYR A 202 -6.29 2.96 12.82
N ARG A 203 -6.79 1.98 13.59
CA ARG A 203 -6.47 0.55 13.45
C ARG A 203 -6.63 -0.01 12.03
N GLU A 204 -7.61 0.43 11.27
CA GLU A 204 -7.85 -0.04 9.90
C GLU A 204 -6.76 0.42 8.95
N LEU A 205 -6.22 1.63 9.12
CA LEU A 205 -5.08 2.12 8.35
C LEU A 205 -3.84 1.27 8.63
N PHE A 206 -3.62 0.90 9.90
CA PHE A 206 -2.52 0.02 10.33
C PHE A 206 -2.64 -1.36 9.71
N ASP A 207 -3.82 -1.98 9.81
CA ASP A 207 -4.04 -3.32 9.27
C ASP A 207 -3.86 -3.35 7.74
N LEU A 208 -4.33 -2.30 7.04
CA LEU A 208 -4.13 -2.14 5.60
C LEU A 208 -2.65 -1.95 5.23
N LEU A 209 -1.91 -1.13 5.98
CA LEU A 209 -0.49 -0.90 5.72
C LEU A 209 0.35 -2.14 6.03
N LYS A 210 0.07 -2.85 7.13
CA LYS A 210 0.78 -4.09 7.52
C LYS A 210 0.70 -5.15 6.42
N ILE A 211 -0.47 -5.31 5.80
CA ILE A 211 -0.62 -6.25 4.69
C ILE A 211 0.09 -5.76 3.43
N SER A 212 0.01 -4.46 3.16
CA SER A 212 0.73 -3.82 2.04
C SER A 212 2.25 -4.06 2.17
N LYS A 213 2.81 -3.81 3.36
CA LYS A 213 4.20 -4.09 3.75
C LYS A 213 4.59 -5.52 3.41
N SER A 214 3.80 -6.50 3.84
CA SER A 214 4.06 -7.92 3.58
C SER A 214 4.06 -8.27 2.09
N ILE A 215 3.07 -7.78 1.33
CA ILE A 215 2.95 -8.03 -0.12
C ILE A 215 4.14 -7.41 -0.87
N VAL A 216 4.51 -6.19 -0.52
CA VAL A 216 5.55 -5.43 -1.24
C VAL A 216 6.93 -5.94 -0.90
N ARG A 217 7.18 -6.34 0.34
CA ARG A 217 8.42 -7.04 0.71
C ARG A 217 8.66 -8.27 -0.16
N LEU A 218 7.64 -9.11 -0.32
CA LEU A 218 7.71 -10.31 -1.16
C LEU A 218 7.86 -9.96 -2.65
N ALA A 219 7.14 -8.95 -3.13
CA ALA A 219 7.23 -8.50 -4.52
C ALA A 219 8.62 -7.93 -4.84
N ARG A 220 9.14 -7.03 -4.00
CA ARG A 220 10.48 -6.43 -4.16
C ARG A 220 11.57 -7.48 -4.05
N PHE A 221 11.49 -8.41 -3.10
CA PHE A 221 12.44 -9.52 -3.03
C PHE A 221 12.45 -10.33 -4.34
N ALA A 222 11.28 -10.66 -4.90
CA ALA A 222 11.21 -11.38 -6.17
C ALA A 222 11.74 -10.59 -7.38
N ILE A 223 11.68 -9.26 -7.36
CA ILE A 223 12.08 -8.39 -8.47
C ILE A 223 13.58 -8.04 -8.37
N GLU A 224 14.03 -7.65 -7.18
CA GLU A 224 15.34 -7.03 -6.91
C GLU A 224 16.34 -8.06 -6.33
N GLY A 225 15.88 -9.14 -5.70
CA GLY A 225 16.73 -10.10 -4.98
C GLY A 225 17.19 -9.64 -3.60
N SER A 226 16.87 -8.40 -3.21
CA SER A 226 17.17 -7.84 -1.89
C SER A 226 16.01 -8.07 -0.92
N ASN A 227 16.31 -8.65 0.24
CA ASN A 227 15.35 -8.76 1.34
C ASN A 227 15.35 -7.46 2.14
N PHE A 228 14.39 -6.58 1.85
CA PHE A 228 14.22 -5.33 2.61
C PHE A 228 13.45 -5.60 3.90
N ASP A 229 14.05 -5.29 5.04
CA ASP A 229 13.41 -5.45 6.35
C ASP A 229 12.73 -4.15 6.77
N TYR A 230 11.41 -4.09 6.54
CA TYR A 230 10.62 -2.94 6.96
C TYR A 230 10.46 -2.83 8.48
N ASP A 231 10.69 -3.90 9.25
CA ASP A 231 10.59 -3.84 10.72
C ASP A 231 11.78 -3.07 11.31
N ASP A 232 12.97 -3.22 10.71
CA ASP A 232 14.15 -2.42 11.06
C ASP A 232 13.94 -0.94 10.72
N VAL A 233 13.35 -0.63 9.56
CA VAL A 233 13.01 0.73 9.15
C VAL A 233 12.01 1.37 10.12
N GLU A 234 10.95 0.64 10.47
CA GLU A 234 9.94 1.08 11.43
C GLU A 234 10.56 1.37 12.81
N ARG A 235 11.48 0.51 13.27
CA ARG A 235 12.22 0.74 14.52
C ARG A 235 13.05 2.02 14.50
N ILE A 236 13.78 2.27 13.42
CA ILE A 236 14.59 3.50 13.26
C ILE A 236 13.68 4.73 13.26
N MET A 237 12.61 4.71 12.45
CA MET A 237 11.65 5.81 12.34
C MET A 237 10.94 6.08 13.67
N ARG A 238 10.63 5.04 14.45
CA ARG A 238 10.02 5.19 15.78
C ARG A 238 10.98 5.87 16.76
N ASN A 239 12.26 5.49 16.76
CA ASN A 239 13.27 6.11 17.61
C ASN A 239 13.45 7.60 17.27
N ASP A 240 13.48 7.93 15.98
CA ASP A 240 13.56 9.33 15.52
C ASP A 240 12.30 10.12 15.92
N GLY A 241 11.12 9.51 15.79
CA GLY A 241 9.85 10.08 16.24
C GLY A 241 9.81 10.34 17.75
N ASP A 242 10.28 9.40 18.57
CA ASP A 242 10.38 9.57 20.03
C ASP A 242 11.33 10.72 20.38
N ARG A 243 12.50 10.79 19.73
CA ARG A 243 13.44 11.90 19.92
C ARG A 243 12.80 13.25 19.58
N PHE A 244 12.10 13.34 18.44
CA PHE A 244 11.36 14.54 18.05
C PHE A 244 10.35 14.96 19.11
N TRP A 245 9.48 14.03 19.55
CA TRP A 245 8.42 14.36 20.50
C TRP A 245 8.93 14.70 21.89
N ARG A 246 10.01 14.08 22.36
CA ARG A 246 10.66 14.47 23.63
C ARG A 246 11.16 15.91 23.59
N MET A 247 11.75 16.33 22.47
CA MET A 247 12.15 17.72 22.29
C MET A 247 10.93 18.65 22.21
N ALA A 248 9.96 18.31 21.38
CA ALA A 248 8.80 19.16 21.11
C ALA A 248 7.83 19.31 22.30
N LEU A 249 7.59 18.25 23.08
CA LEU A 249 6.60 18.24 24.16
C LEU A 249 7.21 18.36 25.55
N LEU A 250 8.45 17.89 25.76
CA LEU A 250 9.10 17.93 27.07
C LEU A 250 10.22 18.95 27.18
N GLY A 251 10.63 19.58 26.07
CA GLY A 251 11.79 20.47 26.04
C GLY A 251 13.13 19.78 26.32
N ARG A 252 13.16 18.43 26.31
CA ARG A 252 14.37 17.65 26.58
C ARG A 252 15.18 17.54 25.30
N ARG A 253 16.32 18.22 25.21
CA ARG A 253 17.32 17.94 24.17
C ARG A 253 17.89 16.55 24.44
N SER A 254 18.06 15.74 23.40
CA SER A 254 18.77 14.46 23.53
C SER A 254 20.22 14.77 23.93
N GLU A 255 20.58 14.53 25.19
CA GLU A 255 21.98 14.46 25.60
C GLU A 255 22.58 13.19 24.99
N ASN A 256 23.14 13.31 23.78
CA ASN A 256 24.23 12.49 23.22
C ASN A 256 24.29 12.64 21.69
N THR A 257 25.04 13.64 21.24
CA THR A 257 26.10 13.42 20.24
C THR A 257 27.36 14.05 20.83
N SER A 258 27.99 13.37 21.78
CA SER A 258 29.42 13.55 22.02
C SER A 258 30.11 13.08 20.74
N ASP A 259 30.38 14.02 19.84
CA ASP A 259 31.27 13.86 18.71
C ASP A 259 32.67 14.27 19.22
N PRO A 260 33.58 13.33 19.54
CA PRO A 260 34.85 13.66 20.16
C PRO A 260 35.91 14.05 19.12
N GLN A 261 35.57 14.91 18.14
CA GLN A 261 36.48 15.21 17.02
C GLN A 261 36.47 16.65 16.47
N LEU A 262 35.98 17.65 17.21
CA LEU A 262 36.06 19.06 16.79
C LEU A 262 36.72 20.00 17.81
N ASP A 263 37.64 19.47 18.62
CA ASP A 263 38.45 20.28 19.57
C ASP A 263 39.96 19.95 19.50
N GLN A 264 40.42 19.61 18.30
CA GLN A 264 41.83 19.66 17.93
C GLN A 264 41.92 20.40 16.61
N ASP A 265 41.82 21.73 16.66
CA ASP A 265 42.43 22.68 15.71
C ASP A 265 42.03 24.11 16.13
N ALA A 266 42.53 24.53 17.30
CA ALA A 266 42.66 25.93 17.66
C ALA A 266 44.08 26.13 18.20
N HIS A 267 44.97 26.47 17.26
CA HIS A 267 46.26 27.09 17.53
C HIS A 267 46.09 28.44 18.23
#